data_AF-A0A4V1MWU7-F1
#
_entry.id   AF-A0A4V1MWU7-F1
#
_cell.length_a   1.000
_cell.length_b   1.000
_cell.length_c   1.000
_cell.angle_alpha   90.00
_cell.angle_beta   90.00
_cell.angle_gamma   90.00
#
_symmetry.space_group_name_H-M   'P 1'
#
loop_
_entity.id
_entity.type
_entity.pdbx_description
1 polymer ?
#
loop_
_entity_poly.entity_id
_entity_poly.type
_entity_poly.pdbx_seq_one_letter_code
_entity_poly.pdbx_strand_id
1 'polypeptide(L)'
;MKDKKIEKGSTNRRNFLKLGLMSGVSAVAGASLISNLAIDEENTSSGEKIRLLTPDGKMVEVDAASINKYPEALVTPAESRVGIPNRKFVMVIDLAKCKNARKCVEGCQKAHNLDHNEEFLKVQLMQDNQEASPYWLPKPCFHCDEPPCVTVCPTGATFKRDDNIVLVDNERCIGCKFCITSCPYSARIFNWGHKDKFTNTTEPYSPETSVPAAEGTVMKCDFCPDMLRQGKLPHCASSCPMGVIYFGDKNEDIVTNGEETVRFSELIKDRAGYRHLEHLGTKPNVYYLPAVNRQFPLERGFNVDEDIIERYKDVPFVQELKKDGKI
;
A
#
# COMPACT_ATOMS: atom_id res chain seq x y z
N MET A 1 32.07 -34.68 -15.45
CA MET A 1 30.78 -34.16 -15.97
C MET A 1 29.90 -33.90 -14.77
N LYS A 2 29.73 -32.62 -14.39
CA LYS A 2 28.89 -32.20 -13.26
C LYS A 2 27.63 -31.59 -13.83
N ASP A 3 26.49 -32.11 -13.41
CA ASP A 3 25.15 -31.66 -13.79
C ASP A 3 24.90 -30.22 -13.36
N LYS A 4 24.58 -29.36 -14.32
CA LYS A 4 24.06 -28.00 -14.09
C LYS A 4 22.56 -28.09 -13.80
N LYS A 5 22.17 -27.88 -12.54
CA LYS A 5 20.80 -27.51 -12.18
C LYS A 5 20.49 -26.13 -12.75
N ILE A 6 19.40 -26.05 -13.52
CA ILE A 6 18.82 -24.80 -14.02
C ILE A 6 17.97 -24.22 -12.89
N GLU A 7 18.42 -23.11 -12.29
CA GLU A 7 17.56 -22.28 -11.44
C GLU A 7 16.62 -21.45 -12.33
N LYS A 8 15.31 -21.64 -12.13
CA LYS A 8 14.27 -20.77 -12.70
C LYS A 8 14.26 -19.45 -11.94
N GLY A 9 14.72 -18.38 -12.58
CA GLY A 9 14.65 -17.02 -12.06
C GLY A 9 13.21 -16.55 -11.85
N SER A 10 12.89 -16.17 -10.62
CA SER A 10 11.65 -15.51 -10.21
C SER A 10 11.61 -14.07 -10.74
N THR A 11 10.55 -13.70 -11.44
CA THR A 11 10.36 -12.37 -12.02
C THR A 11 10.05 -11.32 -10.94
N ASN A 12 11.10 -10.58 -10.57
CA ASN A 12 11.20 -9.16 -10.21
C ASN A 12 10.03 -8.44 -9.46
N ARG A 13 9.75 -8.84 -8.22
CA ARG A 13 8.97 -8.03 -7.24
C ARG A 13 9.66 -6.72 -6.79
N ARG A 14 10.86 -6.40 -7.28
CA ARG A 14 11.76 -5.40 -6.70
C ARG A 14 11.65 -3.99 -7.29
N ASN A 15 10.95 -3.79 -8.41
CA ASN A 15 10.96 -2.53 -9.17
C ASN A 15 9.58 -2.24 -9.81
N PHE A 16 8.61 -1.68 -9.07
CA PHE A 16 7.24 -1.47 -9.56
C PHE A 16 6.99 -0.07 -10.14
N LEU A 17 7.60 1.02 -9.61
CA LEU A 17 7.49 2.36 -10.22
C LEU A 17 8.37 2.53 -11.45
N LYS A 18 9.18 1.52 -11.76
CA LYS A 18 9.88 1.42 -13.04
C LYS A 18 8.91 1.21 -14.22
N LEU A 19 7.62 0.93 -13.97
CA LEU A 19 6.57 0.79 -14.99
C LEU A 19 5.94 2.10 -15.48
N GLY A 20 6.24 3.23 -14.85
CA GLY A 20 5.59 4.49 -15.17
C GLY A 20 6.53 5.48 -15.86
N LEU A 21 6.41 5.64 -17.18
CA LEU A 21 6.42 6.91 -17.93
C LEU A 21 6.77 6.71 -19.42
N MET A 22 5.80 6.97 -20.29
CA MET A 22 6.00 7.56 -21.61
C MET A 22 5.08 8.79 -21.69
N SER A 23 5.42 9.86 -20.97
CA SER A 23 4.85 11.18 -21.22
C SER A 23 5.87 11.98 -22.01
N GLY A 24 5.63 12.12 -23.33
CA GLY A 24 6.35 13.08 -24.17
C GLY A 24 7.21 12.47 -25.27
N VAL A 25 6.62 11.73 -26.20
CA VAL A 25 7.13 11.72 -27.58
C VAL A 25 6.00 12.24 -28.47
N SER A 26 5.88 13.56 -28.51
CA SER A 26 5.13 14.23 -29.57
C SER A 26 5.82 13.88 -30.88
N ALA A 27 5.14 13.13 -31.75
CA ALA A 27 5.54 12.99 -33.13
C ALA A 27 5.48 14.37 -33.80
N VAL A 28 6.61 15.07 -33.88
CA VAL A 28 6.73 16.29 -34.68
C VAL A 28 7.62 15.98 -35.87
N ALA A 29 6.96 15.68 -36.98
CA ALA A 29 7.51 15.93 -38.30
C ALA A 29 7.65 17.45 -38.48
N GLY A 30 8.81 17.90 -38.98
CA GLY A 30 8.99 19.25 -39.53
C GLY A 30 9.78 20.19 -38.63
N ALA A 31 11.00 20.50 -39.08
CA ALA A 31 11.95 21.41 -38.45
C ALA A 31 11.46 22.86 -38.39
N SER A 32 11.58 23.53 -37.23
CA SER A 32 12.17 24.89 -37.08
C SER A 32 12.33 25.29 -35.61
N LEU A 33 13.60 25.43 -35.19
CA LEU A 33 14.17 26.40 -34.23
C LEU A 33 13.29 26.92 -33.07
N ILE A 34 13.65 26.57 -31.82
CA ILE A 34 14.01 27.50 -30.74
C ILE A 34 14.84 26.73 -29.71
N SER A 35 16.05 27.23 -29.47
CA SER A 35 17.02 26.78 -28.49
C SER A 35 16.60 27.17 -27.07
N ASN A 36 16.67 26.24 -26.11
CA ASN A 36 17.46 26.34 -24.87
C ASN A 36 16.96 25.34 -23.81
N LEU A 37 17.94 24.68 -23.17
CA LEU A 37 17.83 23.70 -22.08
C LEU A 37 17.58 22.25 -22.52
N ALA A 38 18.45 21.73 -23.38
CA ALA A 38 18.78 20.30 -23.35
C ALA A 38 19.85 20.11 -22.25
N ILE A 39 19.45 19.51 -21.13
CA ILE A 39 20.40 18.81 -20.28
C ILE A 39 20.80 17.58 -21.08
N ASP A 40 22.06 17.50 -21.48
CA ASP A 40 22.65 16.30 -22.06
C ASP A 40 22.63 15.19 -21.00
N GLU A 41 21.59 14.36 -21.00
CA GLU A 41 21.67 13.04 -20.38
C GLU A 41 22.34 12.10 -21.37
N GLU A 42 23.61 11.78 -21.12
CA GLU A 42 24.27 10.63 -21.73
C GLU A 42 23.47 9.36 -21.39
N ASN A 43 22.63 8.92 -22.34
CA ASN A 43 21.91 7.64 -22.29
C ASN A 43 22.92 6.49 -22.38
N THR A 44 23.52 6.13 -21.25
CA THR A 44 24.31 4.91 -21.10
C THR A 44 23.35 3.72 -21.06
N SER A 45 23.26 2.97 -22.17
CA SER A 45 22.47 1.75 -22.24
C SER A 45 22.98 0.72 -21.22
N SER A 46 22.13 0.31 -20.30
CA SER A 46 22.48 -0.69 -19.28
C SER A 46 22.50 -2.12 -19.83
N GLY A 47 21.91 -2.34 -21.01
CA GLY A 47 21.72 -3.65 -21.62
C GLY A 47 20.62 -4.50 -20.95
N GLU A 48 20.12 -4.09 -19.78
CA GLU A 48 18.98 -4.71 -19.10
C GLU A 48 17.67 -4.12 -19.64
N LYS A 49 16.85 -4.95 -20.30
CA LYS A 49 15.53 -4.54 -20.79
C LYS A 49 14.44 -4.82 -19.76
N ILE A 50 13.58 -3.85 -19.53
CA ILE A 50 12.43 -3.97 -18.62
C ILE A 50 11.13 -3.82 -19.42
N ARG A 51 10.17 -4.70 -19.14
CA ARG A 51 8.83 -4.67 -19.74
C ARG A 51 7.91 -3.75 -18.97
N LEU A 52 7.42 -2.70 -19.61
CA LEU A 52 6.50 -1.73 -19.04
C LEU A 52 5.13 -1.82 -19.73
N LEU A 53 4.08 -1.45 -19.01
CA LEU A 53 2.74 -1.29 -19.56
C LEU A 53 2.53 0.19 -19.86
N THR A 54 2.27 0.53 -21.11
CA THR A 54 2.01 1.92 -21.53
C THR A 54 0.60 2.36 -21.15
N PRO A 55 0.32 3.68 -21.11
CA PRO A 55 -1.04 4.20 -20.87
C PRO A 55 -2.09 3.70 -21.88
N ASP A 56 -1.68 3.37 -23.11
CA ASP A 56 -2.55 2.77 -24.14
C ASP A 56 -2.69 1.24 -24.01
N GLY A 57 -2.17 0.64 -22.93
CA GLY A 57 -2.32 -0.78 -22.61
C GLY A 57 -1.39 -1.72 -23.37
N LYS A 58 -0.31 -1.21 -23.98
CA LYS A 58 0.65 -2.03 -24.72
C LYS A 58 1.86 -2.36 -23.85
N MET A 59 2.38 -3.58 -24.00
CA MET A 59 3.63 -3.97 -23.37
C MET A 59 4.80 -3.51 -24.24
N VAL A 60 5.70 -2.70 -23.67
CA VAL A 60 6.91 -2.19 -24.34
C VAL A 60 8.16 -2.57 -23.56
N GLU A 61 9.28 -2.80 -24.25
CA GLU A 61 10.58 -3.06 -23.63
C GLU A 61 11.44 -1.80 -23.71
N VAL A 62 11.87 -1.27 -22.56
CA VAL A 62 12.77 -0.11 -22.45
C VAL A 62 14.06 -0.50 -21.74
N ASP A 63 15.13 0.25 -21.99
CA ASP A 63 16.39 0.09 -21.25
C ASP A 63 16.20 0.55 -19.80
N ALA A 64 16.69 -0.23 -18.84
CA ALA A 64 16.58 0.10 -17.42
C ALA A 64 17.22 1.45 -17.05
N ALA A 65 18.17 1.94 -17.85
CA ALA A 65 18.81 3.24 -17.66
C ALA A 65 17.88 4.42 -17.96
N SER A 66 16.90 4.24 -18.84
CA SER A 66 15.93 5.28 -19.23
C SER A 66 14.81 5.48 -18.20
N ILE A 67 14.92 4.86 -17.03
CA ILE A 67 13.92 4.91 -15.97
C ILE A 67 14.39 5.90 -14.91
N ASN A 68 13.55 6.89 -14.62
CA ASN A 68 13.83 7.92 -13.62
C ASN A 68 14.35 7.29 -12.31
N LYS A 69 15.55 7.71 -11.92
CA LYS A 69 16.14 7.37 -10.62
C LYS A 69 15.64 8.40 -9.61
N TYR A 70 14.87 7.95 -8.64
CA TYR A 70 14.46 8.80 -7.52
C TYR A 70 15.64 8.97 -6.56
N PRO A 71 15.86 10.19 -6.02
CA PRO A 71 16.92 10.44 -5.04
C PRO A 71 16.67 9.68 -3.72
N GLU A 72 17.73 9.59 -2.91
CA GLU A 72 17.84 8.76 -1.69
C GLU A 72 16.66 8.88 -0.71
N ALA A 73 16.46 7.82 0.09
CA ALA A 73 15.29 7.58 0.94
C ALA A 73 15.11 8.56 2.12
N LEU A 74 16.07 9.45 2.39
CA LEU A 74 16.01 10.41 3.48
C LEU A 74 15.71 11.81 2.94
N VAL A 75 14.43 12.14 2.87
CA VAL A 75 13.94 13.48 2.53
C VAL A 75 13.68 14.31 3.78
N THR A 76 13.75 15.63 3.66
CA THR A 76 13.45 16.53 4.77
C THR A 76 11.97 16.44 5.20
N PRO A 77 11.63 16.81 6.45
CA PRO A 77 10.22 16.90 6.86
C PRO A 77 9.37 17.84 5.99
N ALA A 78 9.98 18.88 5.41
CA ALA A 78 9.30 19.79 4.49
C ALA A 78 8.97 19.11 3.15
N GLU A 79 9.92 18.40 2.54
CA GLU A 79 9.70 17.62 1.31
C GLU A 79 8.72 16.47 1.52
N SER A 80 8.76 15.83 2.70
CA SER A 80 7.81 14.78 3.10
C SER A 80 6.35 15.24 3.05
N ARG A 81 6.10 16.54 3.21
CA ARG A 81 4.76 17.16 3.18
C ARG A 81 4.23 17.42 1.77
N VAL A 82 5.10 17.50 0.77
CA VAL A 82 4.73 17.67 -0.65
C VAL A 82 4.42 16.30 -1.25
N GLY A 83 5.36 15.37 -1.09
CA GLY A 83 5.28 14.02 -1.63
C GLY A 83 5.93 13.84 -3.00
N ILE A 84 5.49 12.85 -3.76
CA ILE A 84 6.07 12.54 -5.08
C ILE A 84 5.26 13.29 -6.16
N PRO A 85 5.87 14.23 -6.92
CA PRO A 85 5.14 15.03 -7.91
C PRO A 85 4.47 14.18 -8.99
N ASN A 86 3.32 14.63 -9.48
CA ASN A 86 2.54 14.01 -10.57
C ASN A 86 2.04 12.58 -10.30
N ARG A 87 2.04 12.12 -9.05
CA ARG A 87 1.54 10.80 -8.65
C ARG A 87 0.18 10.88 -7.97
N LYS A 88 -0.60 9.80 -8.03
CA LYS A 88 -1.83 9.66 -7.24
C LYS A 88 -2.02 8.21 -6.80
N PHE A 89 -1.43 7.85 -5.66
CA PHE A 89 -1.35 6.45 -5.23
C PHE A 89 -2.71 5.87 -4.85
N VAL A 90 -2.92 4.62 -5.27
CA VAL A 90 -4.12 3.83 -4.97
C VAL A 90 -3.76 2.39 -4.63
N MET A 91 -4.62 1.76 -3.84
CA MET A 91 -4.53 0.35 -3.48
C MET A 91 -5.82 -0.36 -3.89
N VAL A 92 -5.71 -1.56 -4.45
CA VAL A 92 -6.86 -2.42 -4.76
C VAL A 92 -6.67 -3.75 -4.03
N ILE A 93 -7.67 -4.16 -3.25
CA ILE A 93 -7.63 -5.37 -2.43
C ILE A 93 -8.65 -6.38 -2.98
N ASP A 94 -8.15 -7.51 -3.45
CA ASP A 94 -8.96 -8.59 -4.02
C ASP A 94 -9.45 -9.57 -2.94
N LEU A 95 -10.69 -9.40 -2.49
CA LEU A 95 -11.25 -10.21 -1.41
C LEU A 95 -11.43 -11.68 -1.79
N ALA A 96 -11.56 -12.00 -3.07
CA ALA A 96 -11.68 -13.39 -3.54
C ALA A 96 -10.40 -14.20 -3.33
N LYS A 97 -9.24 -13.53 -3.26
CA LYS A 97 -7.91 -14.15 -3.08
C LYS A 97 -7.48 -14.22 -1.61
N CYS A 98 -8.17 -13.54 -0.70
CA CYS A 98 -7.72 -13.41 0.68
C CYS A 98 -8.04 -14.66 1.50
N LYS A 99 -7.01 -15.37 1.96
CA LYS A 99 -7.11 -16.54 2.84
C LYS A 99 -6.71 -16.26 4.30
N ASN A 100 -6.62 -15.00 4.70
CA ASN A 100 -6.12 -14.59 6.02
C ASN A 100 -4.77 -15.22 6.43
N ALA A 101 -3.79 -15.24 5.51
CA ALA A 101 -2.44 -15.75 5.81
C ALA A 101 -1.60 -14.82 6.71
N ARG A 102 -2.11 -13.63 7.03
CA ARG A 102 -1.51 -12.58 7.88
C ARG A 102 -0.09 -12.11 7.57
N LYS A 103 0.57 -12.62 6.51
CA LYS A 103 1.89 -12.14 6.06
C LYS A 103 1.94 -10.65 5.69
N CYS A 104 0.83 -10.08 5.24
CA CYS A 104 0.73 -8.63 5.04
C CYS A 104 0.75 -7.83 6.35
N VAL A 105 0.20 -8.39 7.43
CA VAL A 105 0.23 -7.81 8.79
C VAL A 105 1.63 -7.92 9.36
N GLU A 106 2.19 -9.13 9.38
CA GLU A 106 3.55 -9.41 9.90
C GLU A 106 4.62 -8.56 9.18
N GLY A 107 4.53 -8.47 7.84
CA GLY A 107 5.46 -7.66 7.04
C GLY A 107 5.38 -6.18 7.38
N CYS A 108 4.18 -5.66 7.61
CA CYS A 108 3.97 -4.27 8.04
C CYS A 108 4.49 -4.04 9.46
N GLN A 109 4.22 -4.97 10.38
CA GLN A 109 4.68 -4.88 11.76
C GLN A 109 6.21 -4.87 11.85
N LYS A 110 6.86 -5.78 11.12
CA LYS A 110 8.32 -5.84 11.05
C LYS A 110 8.93 -4.57 10.47
N ALA A 111 8.36 -4.03 9.39
CA ALA A 111 8.91 -2.86 8.72
C ALA A 111 8.80 -1.58 9.56
N HIS A 112 7.68 -1.42 10.28
CA HIS A 112 7.41 -0.22 11.10
C HIS A 112 7.70 -0.44 12.60
N ASN A 113 8.41 -1.51 12.96
CA ASN A 113 8.73 -1.88 14.34
C ASN A 113 7.50 -1.85 15.28
N LEU A 114 6.36 -2.36 14.81
CA LEU A 114 5.11 -2.40 15.56
C LEU A 114 5.09 -3.58 16.52
N ASP A 115 4.27 -3.44 17.56
CA ASP A 115 3.98 -4.53 18.48
C ASP A 115 3.10 -5.59 17.84
N HIS A 116 3.14 -6.81 18.38
CA HIS A 116 2.30 -7.93 17.91
C HIS A 116 0.81 -7.57 17.80
N ASN A 117 0.32 -6.74 18.72
CA ASN A 117 -1.08 -6.29 18.75
C ASN A 117 -1.34 -4.97 18.01
N GLU A 118 -0.29 -4.29 17.55
CA GLU A 118 -0.41 -3.07 16.76
C GLU A 118 -0.46 -3.43 15.27
N GLU A 119 -1.60 -3.17 14.62
CA GLU A 119 -1.85 -3.55 13.24
C GLU A 119 -2.28 -2.34 12.40
N PHE A 120 -1.37 -1.82 11.56
CA PHE A 120 -1.68 -0.80 10.56
C PHE A 120 -2.62 -1.30 9.46
N LEU A 121 -2.58 -2.60 9.18
CA LEU A 121 -3.51 -3.33 8.34
C LEU A 121 -4.10 -4.46 9.17
N LYS A 122 -5.41 -4.40 9.42
CA LYS A 122 -6.15 -5.41 10.18
C LYS A 122 -6.84 -6.35 9.21
N VAL A 123 -6.78 -7.67 9.41
CA VAL A 123 -7.63 -8.60 8.64
C VAL A 123 -8.83 -8.95 9.50
N GLN A 124 -10.03 -8.60 9.06
CA GLN A 124 -11.28 -8.80 9.80
C GLN A 124 -12.15 -9.88 9.15
N LEU A 125 -12.81 -10.70 9.95
CA LEU A 125 -13.89 -11.56 9.48
C LEU A 125 -15.17 -10.72 9.35
N MET A 126 -15.71 -10.62 8.14
CA MET A 126 -16.89 -9.84 7.83
C MET A 126 -18.01 -10.75 7.32
N GLN A 127 -19.25 -10.40 7.64
CA GLN A 127 -20.44 -11.03 7.08
C GLN A 127 -21.52 -9.95 6.94
N ASP A 128 -22.04 -9.76 5.74
CA ASP A 128 -22.95 -8.65 5.44
C ASP A 128 -24.40 -8.91 5.89
N ASN A 129 -24.83 -10.18 5.89
CA ASN A 129 -26.12 -10.67 6.38
C ASN A 129 -26.06 -12.17 6.67
N GLN A 130 -27.12 -12.73 7.28
CA GLN A 130 -27.13 -14.14 7.71
C GLN A 130 -27.04 -15.12 6.54
N GLU A 131 -27.58 -14.76 5.39
CA GLU A 131 -27.59 -15.57 4.17
C GLU A 131 -26.24 -15.53 3.43
N ALA A 132 -25.47 -14.46 3.60
CA ALA A 132 -24.16 -14.29 2.98
C ALA A 132 -23.10 -15.12 3.70
N SER A 133 -22.21 -15.73 2.92
CA SER A 133 -21.01 -16.35 3.48
C SER A 133 -20.06 -15.30 4.04
N PRO A 134 -19.46 -15.52 5.23
CA PRO A 134 -18.43 -14.61 5.73
C PRO A 134 -17.19 -14.59 4.84
N TYR A 135 -16.39 -13.52 4.92
CA TYR A 135 -15.15 -13.34 4.16
C TYR A 135 -14.11 -12.55 4.96
N TRP A 136 -12.84 -12.64 4.54
CA TRP A 136 -11.72 -11.93 5.17
C TRP A 136 -11.49 -10.57 4.50
N LEU A 137 -11.56 -9.49 5.28
CA LEU A 137 -11.39 -8.10 4.85
C LEU A 137 -10.07 -7.51 5.40
N PRO A 138 -8.99 -7.46 4.62
CA PRO A 138 -7.83 -6.64 4.92
C PRO A 138 -8.19 -5.15 4.90
N LYS A 139 -8.06 -4.46 6.03
CA LYS A 139 -8.49 -3.09 6.25
C LYS A 139 -7.31 -2.22 6.75
N PRO A 140 -6.56 -1.58 5.83
CA PRO A 140 -5.54 -0.59 6.16
C PRO A 140 -6.14 0.81 6.40
N CYS A 141 -5.30 1.84 6.48
CA CYS A 141 -5.76 3.22 6.28
C CYS A 141 -6.17 3.43 4.82
N PHE A 142 -7.21 4.25 4.61
CA PHE A 142 -7.81 4.46 3.29
C PHE A 142 -7.23 5.64 2.51
N HIS A 143 -6.31 6.42 3.14
CA HIS A 143 -5.66 7.60 2.54
C HIS A 143 -6.65 8.49 1.78
N CYS A 144 -7.73 8.86 2.46
CA CYS A 144 -8.93 9.47 1.88
C CYS A 144 -8.64 10.77 1.12
N ASP A 145 -9.37 11.03 0.04
CA ASP A 145 -9.27 12.29 -0.70
C ASP A 145 -9.81 13.47 0.12
N GLU A 146 -10.86 13.22 0.90
CA GLU A 146 -11.46 14.13 1.87
C GLU A 146 -11.28 13.55 3.29
N PRO A 147 -10.07 13.64 3.87
CA PRO A 147 -9.76 12.98 5.12
C PRO A 147 -10.27 13.79 6.33
N PRO A 148 -11.34 13.37 7.04
CA PRO A 148 -11.84 14.10 8.21
C PRO A 148 -10.79 14.23 9.31
N CYS A 149 -9.91 13.23 9.41
CA CYS A 149 -8.80 13.20 10.34
C CYS A 149 -7.79 14.36 10.16
N VAL A 150 -7.61 14.89 8.93
CA VAL A 150 -6.76 16.07 8.67
C VAL A 150 -7.45 17.33 9.18
N THR A 151 -8.74 17.50 8.85
CA THR A 151 -9.52 18.67 9.24
C THR A 151 -9.58 18.88 10.75
N VAL A 152 -9.65 17.80 11.54
CA VAL A 152 -9.76 17.90 13.01
C VAL A 152 -8.43 18.05 13.74
N CYS A 153 -7.29 18.03 13.05
CA CYS A 153 -5.98 18.06 13.70
C CYS A 153 -5.56 19.51 14.04
N PRO A 154 -5.51 19.91 15.32
CA PRO A 154 -5.29 21.31 15.69
C PRO A 154 -3.87 21.81 15.41
N THR A 155 -2.89 20.92 15.31
CA THR A 155 -1.47 21.26 15.11
C THR A 155 -0.98 21.05 13.68
N GLY A 156 -1.85 20.59 12.77
CA GLY A 156 -1.43 20.19 11.42
C GLY A 156 -0.44 19.01 11.41
N ALA A 157 -0.45 18.19 12.47
CA ALA A 157 0.37 16.99 12.59
C ALA A 157 -0.04 15.94 11.56
N THR A 158 -1.34 15.75 11.33
CA THR A 158 -1.79 14.92 10.21
C THR A 158 -2.08 15.80 9.00
N PHE A 159 -1.56 15.41 7.85
CA PHE A 159 -1.60 16.21 6.63
C PHE A 159 -1.77 15.28 5.42
N LYS A 160 -2.26 15.85 4.31
CA LYS A 160 -2.39 15.18 3.02
C LYS A 160 -1.30 15.71 2.09
N ARG A 161 -0.60 14.81 1.40
CA ARG A 161 0.36 15.11 0.33
C ARG A 161 -0.33 15.26 -1.02
N ASP A 162 0.38 15.79 -2.00
CA ASP A 162 -0.11 15.94 -3.36
C ASP A 162 -0.32 14.58 -4.05
N ASP A 163 0.41 13.56 -3.62
CA ASP A 163 0.33 12.18 -4.12
C ASP A 163 -0.76 11.32 -3.46
N ASN A 164 -1.72 11.97 -2.79
CA ASN A 164 -2.84 11.39 -2.05
C ASN A 164 -2.50 10.66 -0.75
N ILE A 165 -1.23 10.58 -0.35
CA ILE A 165 -0.88 9.94 0.91
C ILE A 165 -1.18 10.90 2.07
N VAL A 166 -2.07 10.47 2.98
CA VAL A 166 -2.24 11.10 4.29
C VAL A 166 -1.16 10.57 5.22
N LEU A 167 -0.42 11.44 5.93
CA LEU A 167 0.64 11.07 6.89
C LEU A 167 0.40 11.69 8.28
N VAL A 168 1.22 11.29 9.26
CA VAL A 168 1.25 11.87 10.61
C VAL A 168 2.69 12.25 10.97
N ASP A 169 2.91 13.55 11.16
CA ASP A 169 4.12 14.12 11.73
C ASP A 169 4.08 13.96 13.26
N ASN A 170 4.98 13.16 13.79
CA ASN A 170 5.07 12.82 15.21
C ASN A 170 5.66 13.98 16.02
N GLU A 171 6.52 14.81 15.44
CA GLU A 171 7.08 15.99 16.13
C GLU A 171 6.04 17.08 16.37
N ARG A 172 4.99 17.13 15.54
CA ARG A 172 3.86 18.05 15.71
C ARG A 172 2.66 17.44 16.45
N CYS A 173 2.66 16.12 16.64
CA CYS A 173 1.52 15.42 17.20
C CYS A 173 1.49 15.56 18.72
N ILE A 174 0.50 16.29 19.23
CA ILE A 174 0.31 16.51 20.68
C ILE A 174 -0.55 15.43 21.36
N GLY A 175 -0.86 14.34 20.66
CA GLY A 175 -1.58 13.22 21.26
C GLY A 175 -3.05 13.46 21.63
N CYS A 176 -3.72 14.47 21.07
CA CYS A 176 -5.12 14.80 21.40
C CYS A 176 -6.17 13.77 20.93
N LYS A 177 -5.80 12.80 20.10
CA LYS A 177 -6.63 11.69 19.61
C LYS A 177 -7.88 12.06 18.78
N PHE A 178 -8.15 13.33 18.49
CA PHE A 178 -9.29 13.71 17.62
C PHE A 178 -9.24 13.07 16.24
N CYS A 179 -8.04 12.90 15.67
CA CYS A 179 -7.87 12.20 14.39
C CYS A 179 -8.26 10.72 14.46
N ILE A 180 -8.18 10.07 15.63
CA ILE A 180 -8.64 8.69 15.85
C ILE A 180 -10.16 8.67 15.83
N THR A 181 -10.82 9.51 16.64
CA THR A 181 -12.28 9.56 16.76
C THR A 181 -12.96 9.96 15.45
N SER A 182 -12.35 10.86 14.68
CA SER A 182 -12.91 11.31 13.39
C SER A 182 -12.72 10.32 12.25
N CYS A 183 -11.87 9.30 12.39
CA CYS A 183 -11.62 8.33 11.33
C CYS A 183 -12.73 7.28 11.33
N PRO A 184 -13.61 7.23 10.30
CA PRO A 184 -14.73 6.29 10.29
C PRO A 184 -14.29 4.83 10.09
N TYR A 185 -13.00 4.61 9.81
CA TYR A 185 -12.43 3.29 9.53
C TYR A 185 -11.68 2.67 10.73
N SER A 186 -11.51 3.41 11.83
CA SER A 186 -10.71 2.99 12.99
C SER A 186 -9.30 2.53 12.60
N ALA A 187 -8.69 3.24 11.65
CA ALA A 187 -7.41 2.90 11.03
C ALA A 187 -6.18 3.58 11.67
N ARG A 188 -6.37 4.24 12.83
CA ARG A 188 -5.32 4.93 13.59
C ARG A 188 -5.11 4.24 14.94
N ILE A 189 -3.87 4.20 15.39
CA ILE A 189 -3.43 3.60 16.65
C ILE A 189 -2.67 4.67 17.43
N PHE A 190 -2.73 4.59 18.76
CA PHE A 190 -2.01 5.51 19.65
C PHE A 190 -0.76 4.86 20.21
N ASN A 191 0.36 5.59 20.21
CA ASN A 191 1.63 5.17 20.79
C ASN A 191 1.63 5.39 22.30
N TRP A 192 1.48 4.32 23.08
CA TRP A 192 1.38 4.40 24.55
C TRP A 192 2.72 4.38 25.31
N GLY A 193 3.88 4.23 24.66
CA GLY A 193 5.19 4.41 25.32
C GLY A 193 5.89 3.15 25.83
N HIS A 194 5.40 1.95 25.55
CA HIS A 194 5.85 0.74 26.26
C HIS A 194 7.03 -0.05 25.62
N LYS A 195 7.78 0.51 24.65
CA LYS A 195 8.72 -0.27 23.82
C LYS A 195 9.99 0.47 23.40
N ASP A 196 11.03 -0.28 23.06
CA ASP A 196 12.33 0.25 22.58
C ASP A 196 12.25 0.99 21.23
N LYS A 197 11.12 0.94 20.51
CA LYS A 197 10.93 1.69 19.25
C LYS A 197 11.04 3.22 19.41
N PHE A 198 10.93 3.74 20.63
CA PHE A 198 11.07 5.17 20.96
C PHE A 198 12.54 5.59 21.18
N THR A 199 13.47 4.65 21.37
CA THR A 199 14.86 4.96 21.73
C THR A 199 15.83 4.88 20.56
N ASN A 200 15.35 4.51 19.36
CA ASN A 200 16.19 4.41 18.17
C ASN A 200 16.60 5.80 17.65
N THR A 201 17.77 6.26 18.08
CA THR A 201 18.35 7.56 17.65
C THR A 201 19.32 7.41 16.48
N THR A 202 19.41 6.21 15.88
CA THR A 202 20.39 5.90 14.83
C THR A 202 20.09 6.63 13.52
N GLU A 203 18.82 6.96 13.27
CA GLU A 203 18.36 7.60 12.03
C GLU A 203 17.58 8.88 12.34
N PRO A 204 17.69 9.91 11.47
CA PRO A 204 16.92 11.15 11.65
C PRO A 204 15.42 10.89 11.48
N TYR A 205 14.62 11.62 12.26
CA TYR A 205 13.17 11.52 12.17
C TYR A 205 12.65 11.90 10.77
N SER A 206 11.72 11.09 10.26
CA SER A 206 10.97 11.41 9.05
C SER A 206 9.47 11.10 9.21
N PRO A 207 8.55 11.99 8.80
CA PRO A 207 7.12 11.69 8.72
C PRO A 207 6.76 10.54 7.78
N GLU A 208 7.65 10.20 6.84
CA GLU A 208 7.46 9.12 5.87
C GLU A 208 7.67 7.72 6.47
N THR A 209 8.59 7.59 7.43
CA THR A 209 8.88 6.32 8.10
C THR A 209 8.28 6.27 9.51
N SER A 210 8.03 7.43 10.12
CA SER A 210 7.71 7.59 11.54
C SER A 210 8.75 6.94 12.47
N VAL A 211 10.02 6.95 12.06
CA VAL A 211 11.15 6.40 12.83
C VAL A 211 12.15 7.52 13.15
N PRO A 212 12.58 7.69 14.41
CA PRO A 212 12.02 7.04 15.60
C PRO A 212 10.54 7.39 15.81
N ALA A 213 9.80 6.45 16.37
CA ALA A 213 8.44 6.73 16.82
C ALA A 213 8.51 7.66 18.04
N ALA A 214 7.47 8.47 18.26
CA ALA A 214 7.35 9.28 19.47
C ALA A 214 6.21 8.76 20.36
N GLU A 215 6.46 8.69 21.68
CA GLU A 215 5.45 8.37 22.66
C GLU A 215 4.35 9.45 22.67
N GLY A 216 3.12 9.05 22.98
CA GLY A 216 1.99 9.97 23.08
C GLY A 216 1.49 10.46 21.72
N THR A 217 1.98 9.90 20.61
CA THR A 217 1.57 10.28 19.26
C THR A 217 0.62 9.28 18.62
N VAL A 218 0.11 9.61 17.44
CA VAL A 218 -0.79 8.75 16.66
C VAL A 218 -0.02 8.19 15.47
N MET A 219 -0.20 6.91 15.22
CA MET A 219 0.38 6.20 14.08
C MET A 219 -0.72 5.50 13.26
N LYS A 220 -0.39 5.15 12.01
CA LYS A 220 -1.30 4.49 11.06
C LYS A 220 -0.49 3.98 9.87
N CYS A 221 -1.11 3.13 9.04
CA CYS A 221 -0.60 2.82 7.71
C CYS A 221 -0.29 4.11 6.94
N ASP A 222 0.89 4.20 6.36
CA ASP A 222 1.44 5.35 5.64
C ASP A 222 1.57 5.12 4.13
N PHE A 223 1.18 3.95 3.62
CA PHE A 223 1.46 3.47 2.26
C PHE A 223 2.96 3.26 1.95
N CYS A 224 3.81 3.14 2.98
CA CYS A 224 5.26 2.90 2.87
C CYS A 224 5.95 3.85 1.88
N PRO A 225 5.85 5.18 2.06
CA PRO A 225 6.38 6.16 1.11
C PRO A 225 7.89 6.05 0.89
N ASP A 226 8.64 5.57 1.89
CA ASP A 226 10.06 5.21 1.80
C ASP A 226 10.34 4.14 0.72
N MET A 227 9.45 3.14 0.62
CA MET A 227 9.50 2.12 -0.41
C MET A 227 9.08 2.69 -1.76
N LEU A 228 8.07 3.56 -1.79
CA LEU A 228 7.62 4.23 -3.02
C LEU A 228 8.73 5.10 -3.63
N ARG A 229 9.48 5.85 -2.81
CA ARG A 229 10.65 6.59 -3.29
C ARG A 229 11.69 5.69 -3.94
N GLN A 230 11.84 4.45 -3.46
CA GLN A 230 12.75 3.47 -4.06
C GLN A 230 12.14 2.71 -5.25
N GLY A 231 10.91 3.04 -5.65
CA GLY A 231 10.18 2.31 -6.67
C GLY A 231 9.80 0.89 -6.29
N LYS A 232 9.63 0.60 -4.98
CA LYS A 232 9.30 -0.71 -4.42
C LYS A 232 7.89 -0.75 -3.83
N LEU A 233 7.22 -1.90 -3.99
CA LEU A 233 5.86 -2.07 -3.46
C LEU A 233 5.84 -1.93 -1.93
N PRO A 234 4.74 -1.41 -1.35
CA PRO A 234 4.55 -1.40 0.10
C PRO A 234 4.77 -2.79 0.71
N HIS A 235 5.21 -2.82 1.97
CA HIS A 235 5.53 -4.06 2.66
C HIS A 235 4.37 -5.05 2.68
N CYS A 236 3.14 -4.57 2.87
CA CYS A 236 1.95 -5.44 2.88
C CYS A 236 1.67 -6.11 1.52
N ALA A 237 1.87 -5.39 0.41
CA ALA A 237 1.66 -5.90 -0.94
C ALA A 237 2.74 -6.91 -1.32
N SER A 238 4.01 -6.55 -1.10
CA SER A 238 5.17 -7.41 -1.39
C SER A 238 5.21 -8.71 -0.57
N SER A 239 4.69 -8.67 0.66
CA SER A 239 4.67 -9.82 1.59
C SER A 239 3.47 -10.75 1.37
N CYS A 240 2.45 -10.34 0.60
CA CYS A 240 1.25 -11.14 0.41
C CYS A 240 1.54 -12.36 -0.48
N PRO A 241 1.40 -13.61 0.03
CA PRO A 241 1.70 -14.80 -0.76
C PRO A 241 0.65 -15.09 -1.84
N MET A 242 -0.52 -14.45 -1.78
CA MET A 242 -1.63 -14.68 -2.71
C MET A 242 -1.88 -13.52 -3.68
N GLY A 243 -1.00 -12.51 -3.70
CA GLY A 243 -1.18 -11.36 -4.61
C GLY A 243 -2.50 -10.61 -4.41
N VAL A 244 -2.99 -10.54 -3.16
CA VAL A 244 -4.29 -9.93 -2.81
C VAL A 244 -4.28 -8.42 -2.98
N ILE A 245 -3.16 -7.78 -2.66
CA ILE A 245 -3.04 -6.32 -2.57
C ILE A 245 -2.29 -5.84 -3.82
N TYR A 246 -3.00 -5.16 -4.70
CA TYR A 246 -2.43 -4.39 -5.79
C TYR A 246 -2.18 -2.98 -5.31
N PHE A 247 -1.07 -2.40 -5.73
CA PHE A 247 -0.70 -1.03 -5.45
C PHE A 247 -0.21 -0.36 -6.74
N GLY A 248 -0.48 0.92 -6.89
CA GLY A 248 -0.05 1.64 -8.08
C GLY A 248 -0.51 3.09 -8.09
N ASP A 249 -0.57 3.64 -9.29
CA ASP A 249 -0.82 5.06 -9.53
C ASP A 249 -2.05 5.23 -10.42
N LYS A 250 -3.03 5.98 -9.90
CA LYS A 250 -4.27 6.30 -10.61
C LYS A 250 -4.04 7.23 -11.80
N ASN A 251 -3.03 8.10 -11.76
CA ASN A 251 -2.72 9.00 -12.89
C ASN A 251 -2.17 8.22 -14.09
N GLU A 252 -1.39 7.17 -13.83
CA GLU A 252 -0.86 6.28 -14.89
C GLU A 252 -1.81 5.16 -15.26
N ASP A 253 -2.95 5.02 -14.56
CA ASP A 253 -3.94 3.97 -14.75
C ASP A 253 -3.37 2.55 -14.57
N ILE A 254 -2.42 2.36 -13.65
CA ILE A 254 -1.71 1.09 -13.45
C ILE A 254 -1.71 0.67 -11.98
N VAL A 255 -1.97 -0.61 -11.73
CA VAL A 255 -1.75 -1.25 -10.42
C VAL A 255 -1.10 -2.63 -10.57
N THR A 256 -0.25 -3.00 -9.61
CA THR A 256 0.42 -4.30 -9.58
C THR A 256 0.48 -4.89 -8.17
N ASN A 257 0.35 -6.21 -8.07
CA ASN A 257 0.59 -6.97 -6.83
C ASN A 257 2.00 -7.60 -6.80
N GLY A 258 2.87 -7.27 -7.77
CA GLY A 258 4.22 -7.80 -7.94
C GLY A 258 4.32 -9.07 -8.78
N GLU A 259 3.21 -9.71 -9.11
CA GLU A 259 3.15 -10.86 -10.03
C GLU A 259 2.46 -10.51 -11.34
N GLU A 260 1.39 -9.71 -11.25
CA GLU A 260 0.63 -9.21 -12.37
C GLU A 260 0.54 -7.68 -12.30
N THR A 261 0.55 -7.05 -13.46
CA THR A 261 0.30 -5.61 -13.64
C THR A 261 -0.89 -5.48 -14.56
N VAL A 262 -1.87 -4.68 -14.13
CA VAL A 262 -3.13 -4.48 -14.85
C VAL A 262 -3.49 -3.01 -14.86
N ARG A 263 -4.37 -2.64 -15.79
CA ARG A 263 -4.93 -1.29 -15.83
C ARG A 263 -5.91 -1.11 -14.68
N PHE A 264 -5.75 -0.02 -13.93
CA PHE A 264 -6.56 0.28 -12.76
C PHE A 264 -8.04 0.44 -13.13
N SER A 265 -8.33 1.26 -14.14
CA SER A 265 -9.69 1.56 -14.60
C SER A 265 -10.44 0.32 -15.08
N GLU A 266 -9.78 -0.54 -15.86
CA GLU A 266 -10.33 -1.82 -16.33
C GLU A 266 -10.54 -2.78 -15.17
N LEU A 267 -9.56 -2.92 -14.26
CA LEU A 267 -9.70 -3.79 -13.09
C LEU A 267 -10.91 -3.42 -12.25
N ILE A 268 -11.10 -2.12 -11.96
CA ILE A 268 -12.25 -1.64 -11.18
C ILE A 268 -13.56 -1.86 -11.94
N LYS A 269 -13.61 -1.53 -13.23
CA LYS A 269 -14.82 -1.66 -14.04
C LYS A 269 -15.26 -3.12 -14.19
N ASP A 270 -14.34 -4.00 -14.56
CA ASP A 270 -14.63 -5.37 -14.96
C ASP A 270 -14.90 -6.28 -13.75
N ARG A 271 -14.30 -5.97 -12.60
CA ARG A 271 -14.42 -6.76 -11.36
C ARG A 271 -15.40 -6.14 -10.36
N ALA A 272 -16.19 -5.15 -10.77
CA ALA A 272 -17.12 -4.42 -9.90
C ALA A 272 -16.45 -3.85 -8.62
N GLY A 273 -15.28 -3.24 -8.81
CA GLY A 273 -14.52 -2.63 -7.72
C GLY A 273 -15.28 -1.50 -7.04
N TYR A 274 -15.21 -1.45 -5.71
CA TYR A 274 -15.97 -0.49 -4.89
C TYR A 274 -15.10 0.13 -3.79
N ARG A 275 -15.57 1.24 -3.24
CA ARG A 275 -14.96 1.89 -2.07
C ARG A 275 -15.75 1.55 -0.82
N HIS A 276 -15.04 1.21 0.25
CA HIS A 276 -15.66 0.88 1.52
C HIS A 276 -16.23 2.14 2.19
N LEU A 277 -17.52 2.09 2.54
CA LEU A 277 -18.28 3.20 3.14
C LEU A 277 -18.30 4.47 2.26
N GLU A 278 -18.47 4.33 0.93
CA GLU A 278 -18.49 5.47 0.00
C GLU A 278 -19.52 6.56 0.36
N HIS A 279 -20.64 6.16 0.96
CA HIS A 279 -21.71 7.07 1.40
C HIS A 279 -21.27 8.12 2.43
N LEU A 280 -20.12 7.93 3.10
CA LEU A 280 -19.57 8.88 4.06
C LEU A 280 -18.86 10.07 3.39
N GLY A 281 -18.68 10.06 2.06
CA GLY A 281 -18.12 11.18 1.32
C GLY A 281 -16.61 11.39 1.47
N THR A 282 -15.90 10.56 2.24
CA THR A 282 -14.44 10.66 2.47
C THR A 282 -13.61 10.38 1.19
N LYS A 283 -14.21 9.79 0.16
CA LYS A 283 -13.57 9.41 -1.11
C LYS A 283 -12.28 8.58 -0.91
N PRO A 284 -12.37 7.34 -0.40
CA PRO A 284 -11.20 6.47 -0.18
C PRO A 284 -10.34 6.21 -1.42
N ASN A 285 -9.02 6.06 -1.21
CA ASN A 285 -8.06 5.64 -2.24
C ASN A 285 -7.68 4.15 -2.15
N VAL A 286 -8.32 3.41 -1.25
CA VAL A 286 -8.31 1.94 -1.21
C VAL A 286 -9.63 1.44 -1.78
N TYR A 287 -9.56 0.57 -2.79
CA TYR A 287 -10.68 -0.06 -3.45
C TYR A 287 -10.69 -1.56 -3.12
N TYR A 288 -11.87 -2.15 -3.08
CA TYR A 288 -12.06 -3.58 -2.90
C TYR A 288 -12.66 -4.19 -4.15
N LEU A 289 -12.20 -5.40 -4.50
CA LEU A 289 -12.91 -6.27 -5.42
C LEU A 289 -13.78 -7.24 -4.59
N PRO A 290 -15.04 -7.49 -4.99
CA PRO A 290 -15.96 -8.34 -4.23
C PRO A 290 -15.42 -9.75 -3.97
N ALA A 291 -15.83 -10.36 -2.86
CA ALA A 291 -15.44 -11.71 -2.47
C ALA A 291 -16.18 -12.82 -3.25
N VAL A 292 -16.33 -12.64 -4.56
CA VAL A 292 -16.98 -13.61 -5.47
C VAL A 292 -15.96 -14.61 -6.01
N ASN A 293 -16.38 -15.86 -6.29
CA ASN A 293 -15.50 -16.90 -6.82
C ASN A 293 -14.21 -17.10 -5.99
N ARG A 294 -14.36 -17.23 -4.67
CA ARG A 294 -13.25 -17.35 -3.73
C ARG A 294 -12.31 -18.49 -4.10
N GLN A 295 -11.01 -18.21 -4.10
CA GLN A 295 -9.98 -19.20 -4.44
C GLN A 295 -9.67 -20.17 -3.30
N PHE A 296 -10.09 -19.81 -2.08
CA PHE A 296 -9.83 -20.59 -0.87
C PHE A 296 -11.10 -20.73 -0.04
N PRO A 297 -11.30 -21.88 0.62
CA PRO A 297 -12.33 -22.02 1.65
C PRO A 297 -12.02 -21.08 2.82
N LEU A 298 -13.08 -20.57 3.46
CA LEU A 298 -12.98 -19.57 4.53
C LEU A 298 -12.19 -20.11 5.72
N GLU A 299 -12.39 -21.39 6.03
CA GLU A 299 -11.86 -22.14 7.16
C GLU A 299 -10.32 -22.12 7.20
N ARG A 300 -9.67 -22.07 6.03
CA ARG A 300 -8.20 -21.96 5.95
C ARG A 300 -7.66 -20.69 6.61
N GLY A 301 -8.50 -19.67 6.76
CA GLY A 301 -8.13 -18.44 7.44
C GLY A 301 -8.07 -18.52 8.96
N PHE A 302 -8.45 -19.65 9.56
CA PHE A 302 -8.28 -19.90 11.00
C PHE A 302 -6.99 -20.64 11.33
N ASN A 303 -6.15 -20.98 10.34
CA ASN A 303 -4.81 -21.52 10.59
C ASN A 303 -3.83 -20.38 10.96
N VAL A 304 -4.07 -19.75 12.10
CA VAL A 304 -3.33 -18.62 12.68
C VAL A 304 -3.19 -18.84 14.19
N ASP A 305 -2.39 -18.00 14.85
CA ASP A 305 -2.17 -18.10 16.29
C ASP A 305 -3.50 -18.03 17.10
N GLU A 306 -3.56 -18.75 18.21
CA GLU A 306 -4.79 -18.94 19.01
C GLU A 306 -5.34 -17.61 19.55
N ASP A 307 -4.45 -16.67 19.91
CA ASP A 307 -4.82 -15.32 20.34
C ASP A 307 -5.56 -14.53 19.25
N ILE A 308 -5.27 -14.79 17.97
CA ILE A 308 -5.96 -14.19 16.83
C ILE A 308 -7.34 -14.83 16.65
N ILE A 309 -7.43 -16.16 16.77
CA ILE A 309 -8.71 -16.88 16.66
C ILE A 309 -9.67 -16.41 17.75
N GLU A 310 -9.15 -16.18 18.96
CA GLU A 310 -9.92 -15.72 20.11
C GLU A 310 -10.56 -14.34 19.91
N ARG A 311 -10.03 -13.52 19.00
CA ARG A 311 -10.66 -12.24 18.60
C ARG A 311 -12.04 -12.42 17.97
N TYR A 312 -12.37 -13.64 17.52
CA TYR A 312 -13.64 -13.99 16.87
C TYR A 312 -14.52 -14.90 17.72
N LYS A 313 -14.22 -15.12 19.00
CA LYS A 313 -14.96 -16.02 19.89
C LYS A 313 -16.46 -15.74 20.00
N ASP A 314 -16.84 -14.47 19.83
CA ASP A 314 -18.22 -13.99 19.95
C ASP A 314 -18.96 -13.98 18.60
N VAL A 315 -18.32 -14.45 17.52
CA VAL A 315 -18.94 -14.55 16.18
C VAL A 315 -19.70 -15.88 16.08
N PRO A 316 -21.02 -15.89 15.84
CA PRO A 316 -21.83 -17.12 15.81
C PRO A 316 -21.27 -18.19 14.85
N PHE A 317 -20.86 -17.78 13.66
CA PHE A 317 -20.24 -18.67 12.67
C PHE A 317 -18.97 -19.37 13.20
N VAL A 318 -18.15 -18.67 13.99
CA VAL A 318 -16.92 -19.24 14.58
C VAL A 318 -17.25 -20.20 15.71
N GLN A 319 -18.29 -19.91 16.50
CA GLN A 319 -18.78 -20.81 17.54
C GLN A 319 -19.29 -22.13 16.95
N GLU A 320 -20.00 -22.07 15.82
CA GLU A 320 -20.44 -23.26 15.08
C GLU A 320 -19.26 -24.07 14.55
N LEU A 321 -18.26 -23.43 13.94
CA LEU A 321 -17.05 -24.12 13.47
C LEU A 321 -16.28 -24.81 14.61
N LYS A 322 -16.16 -24.17 15.78
CA LYS A 322 -15.55 -24.76 16.99
C LYS A 322 -16.36 -25.97 17.48
N LYS A 323 -17.70 -25.86 17.50
CA LYS A 323 -18.60 -26.95 17.91
C LYS A 323 -18.51 -28.15 16.95
N ASP A 324 -18.31 -27.90 15.66
CA ASP A 324 -18.12 -28.91 14.62
C ASP A 324 -16.70 -29.52 14.61
N GLY A 325 -15.76 -29.00 15.41
CA GLY A 325 -14.36 -29.43 15.41
C GLY A 325 -13.60 -29.12 14.11
N LYS A 326 -14.05 -28.12 13.35
CA LYS A 326 -13.42 -27.68 12.09
C LYS A 326 -12.30 -26.68 12.30
N ILE A 327 -12.30 -26.00 13.45
CA ILE A 327 -11.28 -25.07 13.94
C ILE A 327 -11.09 -25.26 15.44
#